data_AF-A0A936SCR6-F1
#
_entry.id   AF-A0A936SCR6-F1
#
_cell.length_a   1.000
_cell.length_b   1.000
_cell.length_c   1.000
_cell.angle_alpha   90.00
_cell.angle_beta   90.00
_cell.angle_gamma   90.00
#
_symmetry.space_group_name_H-M   'P 1'
#
loop_
_entity.id
_entity.type
_entity.pdbx_description
1 polymer ?
#
loop_
_entity_poly.entity_id
_entity_poly.type
_entity_poly.pdbx_seq_one_letter_code
_entity_poly.pdbx_strand_id
1 'polypeptide(L)'
;MTERTFSVFVRDDLLTEGIEDLNLTLSNPTGGATLGTSAATLNIDDNGEPQVQTTGYTLGIVSIPGSLKNRHIVGIAASNTDGTVFVATDNNFIEPPTGLTNSCGAQPVQWSFDLFRILPNGNTNLLGNYQIPHRSLVNLELNPVDGLLYTVGTDRRIYSINPAGGPAAVFNADVGFDTVRYGLEADEGGNLIMMQYGSPNSFTVSRRELEQHSSEATSMTRRILATGSVSSGR
;
A
#
# COMPACT_ATOMS: atom_id res chain seq x y z
N MET A 1 59.71 -15.27 9.83
CA MET A 1 58.46 -15.17 10.61
C MET A 1 57.49 -16.18 10.01
N THR A 2 56.90 -17.05 10.81
CA THR A 2 55.89 -18.03 10.34
C THR A 2 54.53 -17.57 10.83
N GLU A 3 53.61 -17.36 9.90
CA GLU A 3 52.24 -16.96 10.18
C GLU A 3 51.29 -18.11 9.86
N ARG A 4 50.25 -18.28 10.67
CA ARG A 4 49.12 -19.14 10.37
C ARG A 4 47.84 -18.40 10.71
N THR A 5 46.85 -18.51 9.84
CA THR A 5 45.56 -17.86 9.96
C THR A 5 44.45 -18.90 9.92
N PHE A 6 43.27 -18.53 10.41
CA PHE A 6 42.03 -19.28 10.29
C PHE A 6 40.88 -18.30 10.05
N SER A 7 39.76 -18.79 9.53
CA SER A 7 38.60 -17.95 9.22
C SER A 7 37.51 -18.08 10.29
N VAL A 8 36.87 -16.96 10.58
CA VAL A 8 35.62 -16.87 11.37
C VAL A 8 34.53 -16.40 10.42
N PHE A 9 33.42 -17.13 10.34
CA PHE A 9 32.26 -16.73 9.54
C PHE A 9 31.26 -15.99 10.42
N VAL A 10 30.90 -14.77 10.00
CA VAL A 10 29.83 -13.97 10.61
C VAL A 10 28.56 -14.20 9.80
N ARG A 11 27.40 -14.34 10.47
CA ARG A 11 26.09 -14.40 9.80
C ARG A 11 25.52 -12.99 9.75
N ASP A 12 25.25 -12.54 8.53
CA ASP A 12 24.59 -11.25 8.27
C ASP A 12 23.08 -11.51 8.17
N ASP A 13 22.29 -10.68 8.85
CA ASP A 13 20.83 -10.69 8.71
C ASP A 13 20.25 -9.26 8.76
N LEU A 14 18.92 -9.14 8.93
CA LEU A 14 18.20 -7.87 8.85
C LEU A 14 17.75 -7.33 10.21
N LEU A 15 18.08 -8.02 11.31
CA LEU A 15 17.73 -7.57 12.64
C LEU A 15 18.73 -6.51 13.10
N THR A 16 18.22 -5.46 13.72
CA THR A 16 19.09 -4.48 14.38
C THR A 16 19.58 -5.05 15.69
N GLU A 17 20.90 -5.09 15.86
CA GLU A 17 21.58 -5.73 16.98
C GLU A 17 22.55 -4.77 17.68
N GLY A 18 22.94 -5.11 18.90
CA GLY A 18 24.02 -4.41 19.60
C GLY A 18 25.38 -4.98 19.22
N ILE A 19 26.46 -4.35 19.72
CA ILE A 19 27.82 -4.88 19.55
C ILE A 19 27.92 -6.27 20.20
N GLU A 20 28.42 -7.24 19.44
CA GLU A 20 28.69 -8.60 19.93
C GLU A 20 30.19 -8.84 20.08
N ASP A 21 30.59 -9.47 21.20
CA ASP A 21 31.99 -9.76 21.52
C ASP A 21 32.29 -11.26 21.39
N LEU A 22 33.31 -11.59 20.58
CA LEU A 22 33.91 -12.94 20.52
C LEU A 22 35.31 -12.93 21.12
N ASN A 23 35.49 -13.66 22.23
CA ASN A 23 36.79 -13.84 22.87
C ASN A 23 37.51 -15.08 22.33
N LEU A 24 38.72 -14.89 21.82
CA LEU A 24 39.59 -15.92 21.27
C LEU A 24 40.79 -16.16 22.21
N THR A 25 41.13 -17.42 22.45
CA THR A 25 42.29 -17.80 23.27
C THR A 25 43.08 -18.94 22.63
N LEU A 26 44.37 -18.73 22.41
CA LEU A 26 45.31 -19.80 22.04
C LEU A 26 45.75 -20.57 23.28
N SER A 27 45.79 -21.90 23.19
CA SER A 27 46.20 -22.78 24.30
C SER A 27 46.97 -23.99 23.80
N ASN A 28 47.66 -24.68 24.72
CA ASN A 28 48.39 -25.93 24.48
C ASN A 28 49.39 -25.88 23.30
N PRO A 29 50.38 -24.96 23.31
CA PRO A 29 51.44 -24.98 22.31
C PRO A 29 52.20 -26.31 22.37
N THR A 30 52.49 -26.90 21.21
CA THR A 30 53.30 -28.13 21.10
C THR A 30 54.72 -27.81 20.62
N GLY A 31 55.65 -28.76 20.72
CA GLY A 31 57.01 -28.61 20.20
C GLY A 31 57.93 -27.67 21.01
N GLY A 32 57.64 -27.46 22.29
CA GLY A 32 58.45 -26.63 23.19
C GLY A 32 58.26 -25.12 23.03
N ALA A 33 57.29 -24.70 22.20
CA ALA A 33 56.93 -23.29 22.07
C ALA A 33 56.26 -22.76 23.36
N THR A 34 56.55 -21.51 23.70
CA THR A 34 55.86 -20.77 24.76
C THR A 34 54.91 -19.77 24.11
N LEU A 35 53.73 -19.57 24.72
CA LEU A 35 52.80 -18.54 24.27
C LEU A 35 53.21 -17.19 24.85
N GLY A 36 53.22 -16.17 24.00
CA GLY A 36 53.20 -14.76 24.42
C GLY A 36 51.75 -14.33 24.65
N THR A 37 51.32 -13.26 23.97
CA THR A 37 49.91 -12.87 23.94
C THR A 37 49.06 -13.96 23.27
N SER A 38 48.14 -14.55 24.03
CA SER A 38 47.28 -15.63 23.56
C SER A 38 45.79 -15.25 23.48
N ALA A 39 45.41 -14.08 23.99
CA ALA A 39 44.03 -13.60 23.98
C ALA A 39 43.81 -12.52 22.91
N ALA A 40 42.66 -12.57 22.25
CA ALA A 40 42.18 -11.53 21.35
C ALA A 40 40.66 -11.41 21.46
N THR A 41 40.12 -10.21 21.27
CA THR A 41 38.68 -9.96 21.19
C THR A 41 38.35 -9.48 19.78
N LEU A 42 37.33 -10.07 19.19
CA LEU A 42 36.70 -9.61 17.95
C LEU A 42 35.37 -8.97 18.32
N ASN A 43 35.22 -7.69 18.00
CA ASN A 43 33.97 -6.95 18.12
C ASN A 43 33.27 -7.01 16.77
N ILE A 44 32.02 -7.47 16.76
CA ILE A 44 31.15 -7.47 15.59
C ILE A 44 30.18 -6.30 15.78
N ASP A 45 30.27 -5.33 14.87
CA ASP A 45 29.40 -4.16 14.84
C ASP A 45 28.32 -4.39 13.78
N ASP A 46 27.09 -3.98 14.10
CA ASP A 46 25.94 -4.18 13.23
C ASP A 46 26.01 -3.21 12.02
N ASN A 47 25.65 -3.70 10.84
CA ASN A 47 25.51 -2.89 9.62
C ASN A 47 24.04 -2.53 9.31
N GLY A 48 23.10 -3.06 10.08
CA GLY A 48 21.67 -3.10 9.81
C GLY A 48 20.85 -2.09 10.61
N GLU A 49 20.98 -0.79 10.30
CA GLU A 49 19.92 0.14 10.65
C GLU A 49 18.92 0.26 9.48
N PRO A 50 17.60 0.09 9.70
CA PRO A 50 16.59 0.55 8.76
C PRO A 50 16.72 2.06 8.60
N GLN A 51 17.46 2.48 7.58
CA GLN A 51 17.58 3.88 7.25
C GLN A 51 16.20 4.35 6.77
N VAL A 52 15.49 5.09 7.62
CA VAL A 52 14.34 5.87 7.17
C VAL A 52 14.93 6.94 6.26
N GLN A 53 14.88 6.70 4.95
CA GLN A 53 15.39 7.64 3.97
C GLN A 53 14.52 8.90 3.98
N THR A 54 14.86 9.88 4.81
CA THR A 54 14.17 11.18 4.85
C THR A 54 14.67 12.13 3.76
N THR A 55 15.81 11.81 3.13
CA THR A 55 16.43 12.62 2.08
C THR A 55 15.76 12.33 0.73
N GLY A 56 15.02 13.30 0.19
CA GLY A 56 14.35 13.23 -1.11
C GLY A 56 12.85 13.49 -1.06
N TYR A 57 12.21 13.35 0.11
CA TYR A 57 10.82 13.73 0.30
C TYR A 57 10.76 15.24 0.60
N THR A 58 10.18 16.00 -0.31
CA THR A 58 9.84 17.41 -0.07
C THR A 58 8.33 17.52 0.10
N LEU A 59 7.88 18.33 1.07
CA LEU A 59 6.48 18.74 1.10
C LEU A 59 6.24 19.69 -0.08
N GLY A 60 5.87 19.11 -1.23
CA GLY A 60 5.46 19.87 -2.40
C GLY A 60 4.07 20.46 -2.16
N ILE A 61 3.98 21.74 -1.82
CA ILE A 61 2.71 22.46 -1.94
C ILE A 61 2.49 22.69 -3.43
N VAL A 62 1.70 21.82 -4.04
CA VAL A 62 1.33 21.98 -5.44
C VAL A 62 0.27 23.08 -5.54
N SER A 63 0.70 24.28 -5.90
CA SER A 63 -0.20 25.40 -6.14
C SER A 63 -1.02 25.11 -7.39
N ILE A 64 -2.26 24.68 -7.19
CA ILE A 64 -3.23 24.39 -8.24
C ILE A 64 -4.10 25.64 -8.49
N PRO A 65 -3.82 26.45 -9.53
CA PRO A 65 -4.50 27.73 -9.70
C PRO A 65 -6.00 27.53 -9.98
N GLY A 66 -6.83 27.70 -8.95
CA GLY A 66 -8.29 27.74 -9.04
C GLY A 66 -8.99 26.45 -9.49
N SER A 67 -8.28 25.45 -10.03
CA SER A 67 -8.87 24.22 -10.62
C SER A 67 -9.74 23.41 -9.66
N LEU A 68 -9.44 23.43 -8.35
CA LEU A 68 -10.25 22.77 -7.32
C LEU A 68 -11.02 23.77 -6.44
N LYS A 69 -11.13 25.04 -6.86
CA LYS A 69 -11.84 26.06 -6.08
C LYS A 69 -13.30 25.67 -5.88
N ASN A 70 -13.77 25.74 -4.63
CA ASN A 70 -15.13 25.35 -4.21
C ASN A 70 -15.48 23.89 -4.46
N ARG A 71 -14.48 23.00 -4.51
CA ARG A 71 -14.69 21.56 -4.70
C ARG A 71 -14.24 20.83 -3.44
N HIS A 72 -15.02 19.83 -3.04
CA HIS A 72 -14.72 19.02 -1.88
C HIS A 72 -13.83 17.86 -2.32
N ILE A 73 -12.67 17.70 -1.67
CA ILE A 73 -11.76 16.59 -1.94
C ILE A 73 -12.28 15.37 -1.18
N VAL A 74 -12.62 14.33 -1.94
CA VAL A 74 -13.18 13.08 -1.38
C VAL A 74 -12.20 11.91 -1.49
N GLY A 75 -11.19 12.00 -2.34
CA GLY A 75 -10.21 10.92 -2.52
C GLY A 75 -8.88 11.41 -3.08
N ILE A 76 -7.79 10.75 -2.69
CA ILE A 76 -6.44 11.03 -3.17
C ILE A 76 -5.74 9.69 -3.41
N ALA A 77 -5.01 9.59 -4.52
CA ALA A 77 -4.01 8.56 -4.76
C ALA A 77 -2.75 9.21 -5.33
N ALA A 78 -1.57 8.69 -5.03
CA ALA A 78 -0.31 9.22 -5.51
C ALA A 78 0.52 8.13 -6.18
N SER A 79 1.16 8.48 -7.28
CA SER A 79 2.17 7.66 -7.93
C SER A 79 3.51 7.91 -7.28
N ASN A 80 4.09 6.85 -6.72
CA ASN A 80 5.46 6.86 -6.19
C ASN A 80 6.53 6.77 -7.31
N THR A 81 6.13 6.50 -8.55
CA THR A 81 7.07 6.37 -9.68
C THR A 81 7.37 7.71 -10.35
N ASP A 82 6.33 8.53 -10.60
CA ASP A 82 6.44 9.78 -11.36
C ASP A 82 5.97 11.02 -10.58
N GLY A 83 5.51 10.85 -9.33
CA GLY A 83 5.03 11.95 -8.48
C GLY A 83 3.67 12.53 -8.90
N THR A 84 2.96 11.91 -9.85
CA THR A 84 1.62 12.31 -10.23
C THR A 84 0.64 12.05 -9.09
N VAL A 85 -0.24 13.01 -8.80
CA VAL A 85 -1.30 12.89 -7.79
C VAL A 85 -2.67 12.90 -8.48
N PHE A 86 -3.52 11.95 -8.11
CA PHE A 86 -4.91 11.87 -8.53
C PHE A 86 -5.81 12.35 -7.40
N VAL A 87 -6.76 13.23 -7.71
CA VAL A 87 -7.66 13.82 -6.72
C VAL A 87 -9.09 13.64 -7.19
N ALA A 88 -9.86 12.83 -6.46
CA ALA A 88 -11.30 12.72 -6.61
C ALA A 88 -11.98 13.83 -5.81
N THR A 89 -13.03 14.37 -6.41
CA THR A 89 -13.68 15.58 -5.92
C THR A 89 -15.13 15.61 -6.29
N ASP A 90 -15.97 16.17 -5.42
CA ASP A 90 -17.37 16.42 -5.71
C ASP A 90 -17.71 17.91 -5.50
N ASN A 91 -18.96 18.26 -5.81
CA ASN A 91 -19.48 19.62 -5.65
C ASN A 91 -20.34 19.76 -4.38
N ASN A 92 -20.32 18.77 -3.49
CA ASN A 92 -21.21 18.72 -2.33
C ASN A 92 -20.46 19.17 -1.07
N PHE A 93 -20.09 20.45 -1.04
CA PHE A 93 -19.66 21.11 0.18
C PHE A 93 -20.88 21.34 1.07
N ILE A 94 -21.24 20.35 1.89
CA ILE A 94 -22.18 20.59 2.98
C ILE A 94 -21.39 21.35 4.05
N GLU A 95 -21.62 22.66 4.17
CA GLU A 95 -21.16 23.39 5.36
C GLU A 95 -21.66 22.61 6.59
N PRO A 96 -20.80 22.33 7.58
CA PRO A 96 -21.26 21.63 8.77
C PRO A 96 -22.48 22.37 9.33
N PRO A 97 -23.63 21.70 9.51
CA PRO A 97 -24.80 22.34 10.10
C PRO A 97 -24.39 23.01 11.42
N THR A 98 -24.87 24.23 11.66
CA THR A 98 -24.57 24.96 12.89
C THR A 98 -24.88 24.09 14.11
N GLY A 99 -23.86 23.71 14.88
CA GLY A 99 -23.99 22.77 15.99
C GLY A 99 -23.29 21.43 15.71
N LEU A 100 -21.97 21.42 15.81
CA LEU A 100 -21.15 20.22 15.68
C LEU A 100 -21.42 19.26 16.84
N THR A 101 -22.33 18.31 16.66
CA THR A 101 -22.09 16.98 17.21
C THR A 101 -21.27 16.24 16.17
N ASN A 102 -20.13 15.68 16.54
CA ASN A 102 -19.25 14.77 15.78
C ASN A 102 -19.92 13.56 15.08
N SER A 103 -21.25 13.54 15.00
CA SER A 103 -21.99 12.70 14.10
C SER A 103 -21.96 13.36 12.72
N CYS A 104 -21.02 12.93 11.87
CA CYS A 104 -21.27 12.97 10.43
C CYS A 104 -22.55 12.15 10.20
N GLY A 105 -23.72 12.79 10.30
CA GLY A 105 -25.00 12.18 9.98
C GLY A 105 -24.90 11.55 8.59
N ALA A 106 -25.64 10.46 8.33
CA ALA A 106 -25.52 9.69 7.09
C ALA A 106 -25.47 10.62 5.87
N GLN A 107 -24.26 10.86 5.35
CA GLN A 107 -24.07 11.79 4.25
C GLN A 107 -24.82 11.20 3.05
N PRO A 108 -25.55 12.04 2.28
CA PRO A 108 -26.27 11.56 1.12
C PRO A 108 -25.29 10.88 0.16
N VAL A 109 -25.75 9.81 -0.50
CA VAL A 109 -24.95 9.17 -1.54
C VAL A 109 -24.83 10.16 -2.70
N GLN A 110 -23.60 10.52 -3.03
CA GLN A 110 -23.23 11.17 -4.28
C GLN A 110 -23.13 10.13 -5.38
N TRP A 111 -23.58 10.47 -6.58
CA TRP A 111 -23.64 9.52 -7.70
C TRP A 111 -22.41 9.56 -8.60
N SER A 112 -21.59 10.60 -8.48
CA SER A 112 -20.38 10.76 -9.27
C SER A 112 -19.37 11.67 -8.58
N PHE A 113 -18.11 11.53 -8.96
CA PHE A 113 -17.03 12.45 -8.64
C PHE A 113 -16.27 12.84 -9.90
N ASP A 114 -15.68 14.02 -9.93
CA ASP A 114 -14.67 14.37 -10.92
C ASP A 114 -13.29 13.90 -10.45
N LEU A 115 -12.49 13.39 -11.39
CA LEU A 115 -11.13 12.97 -11.12
C LEU A 115 -10.14 13.90 -11.82
N PHE A 116 -9.24 14.47 -11.04
CA PHE A 116 -8.17 15.33 -11.53
C PHE A 116 -6.85 14.59 -11.48
N ARG A 117 -6.00 14.84 -12.47
CA ARG A 117 -4.59 14.47 -12.48
C ARG A 117 -3.76 15.73 -12.26
N ILE A 118 -2.87 15.70 -11.27
CA ILE A 118 -1.98 16.78 -10.90
C ILE A 118 -0.55 16.28 -11.14
N LEU A 119 0.16 16.91 -12.06
CA LEU A 119 1.55 16.58 -12.36
C LEU A 119 2.49 17.22 -11.31
N PRO A 120 3.72 16.72 -11.13
CA PRO A 120 4.69 17.29 -10.17
C PRO A 120 5.00 18.78 -10.39
N ASN A 121 4.84 19.28 -11.61
CA ASN A 121 5.02 20.69 -11.96
C ASN A 121 3.81 21.59 -11.62
N GLY A 122 2.75 21.02 -11.05
CA GLY A 122 1.51 21.70 -10.69
C GLY A 122 0.46 21.83 -11.78
N ASN A 123 0.73 21.31 -12.99
CA ASN A 123 -0.27 21.27 -14.04
C ASN A 123 -1.41 20.32 -13.64
N THR A 124 -2.64 20.84 -13.69
CA THR A 124 -3.86 20.08 -13.38
C THR A 124 -4.63 19.75 -14.66
N ASN A 125 -5.09 18.51 -14.80
CA ASN A 125 -5.97 18.08 -15.88
C ASN A 125 -7.20 17.35 -15.32
N LEU A 126 -8.40 17.70 -15.79
CA LEU A 126 -9.60 16.93 -15.52
C LEU A 126 -9.57 15.65 -16.37
N LEU A 127 -9.60 14.48 -15.74
CA LEU A 127 -9.70 13.19 -16.45
C LEU A 127 -11.14 12.86 -16.84
N GLY A 128 -12.11 13.29 -16.04
CA GLY A 128 -13.53 13.12 -16.32
C GLY A 128 -14.40 13.09 -15.07
N ASN A 129 -15.72 12.97 -15.30
CA ASN A 129 -16.72 12.73 -14.26
C ASN A 129 -17.09 11.24 -14.25
N TYR A 130 -16.85 10.56 -13.13
CA TYR A 130 -17.01 9.12 -12.97
C TYR A 130 -18.29 8.82 -12.20
N GLN A 131 -19.24 8.12 -12.83
CA GLN A 131 -20.55 7.75 -12.25
C GLN A 131 -20.43 6.59 -11.26
N ILE A 132 -19.66 6.79 -10.20
CA ILE A 132 -19.45 5.80 -9.14
C ILE A 132 -20.04 6.37 -7.86
N PRO A 133 -21.03 5.68 -7.25
CA PRO A 133 -21.72 6.22 -6.11
C PRO A 133 -20.84 6.13 -4.86
N HIS A 134 -20.76 7.23 -4.10
CA HIS A 134 -19.94 7.33 -2.88
C HIS A 134 -20.67 8.17 -1.83
N ARG A 135 -20.19 8.16 -0.57
CA ARG A 135 -20.76 9.04 0.48
C ARG A 135 -19.87 10.24 0.71
N SER A 136 -18.90 10.10 1.61
CA SER A 136 -18.03 11.20 2.04
C SER A 136 -16.60 11.06 1.54
N LEU A 137 -16.20 9.83 1.22
CA LEU A 137 -14.87 9.50 0.77
C LEU A 137 -14.98 8.59 -0.44
N VAL A 138 -14.00 8.74 -1.32
CA VAL A 138 -13.67 7.85 -2.42
C VAL A 138 -12.29 7.34 -2.09
N ASN A 139 -12.18 6.11 -1.59
CA ASN A 139 -10.86 5.49 -1.44
C ASN A 139 -10.33 5.21 -2.85
N LEU A 140 -9.34 5.99 -3.26
CA LEU A 140 -8.62 5.79 -4.50
C LEU A 140 -7.34 5.02 -4.19
N GLU A 141 -7.10 3.96 -4.95
CA GLU A 141 -5.88 3.17 -4.84
C GLU A 141 -5.21 3.11 -6.21
N LEU A 142 -3.93 3.48 -6.32
CA LEU A 142 -3.17 3.30 -7.54
C LEU A 142 -2.40 1.99 -7.46
N ASN A 143 -2.81 1.00 -8.25
CA ASN A 143 -2.18 -0.31 -8.22
C ASN A 143 -0.78 -0.25 -8.88
N PRO A 144 0.29 -0.63 -8.18
CA PRO A 144 1.66 -0.49 -8.67
C PRO A 144 2.00 -1.47 -9.81
N VAL A 145 1.22 -2.55 -9.99
CA VAL A 145 1.52 -3.60 -10.97
C VAL A 145 0.89 -3.30 -12.34
N ASP A 146 -0.37 -2.89 -12.37
CA ASP A 146 -1.08 -2.60 -13.63
C ASP A 146 -1.23 -1.11 -13.94
N GLY A 147 -0.89 -0.24 -12.98
CA GLY A 147 -0.97 1.21 -13.13
C GLY A 147 -2.40 1.74 -13.23
N LEU A 148 -3.42 0.97 -12.86
CA LEU A 148 -4.81 1.43 -12.82
C LEU A 148 -5.17 2.00 -11.46
N LEU A 149 -6.10 2.95 -11.46
CA LEU A 149 -6.75 3.40 -10.24
C LEU A 149 -7.94 2.50 -9.92
N TYR A 150 -8.09 2.14 -8.66
CA TYR A 150 -9.20 1.35 -8.16
C TYR A 150 -9.98 2.13 -7.11
N THR A 151 -11.29 1.94 -7.10
CA THR A 151 -12.17 2.46 -6.06
C THR A 151 -13.40 1.57 -5.91
N VAL A 152 -14.20 1.82 -4.88
CA VAL A 152 -15.37 1.00 -4.55
C VAL A 152 -16.58 1.90 -4.42
N GLY A 153 -17.67 1.52 -5.07
CA GLY A 153 -18.93 2.24 -4.96
C GLY A 153 -19.76 1.80 -3.76
N THR A 154 -20.70 2.62 -3.33
CA THR A 154 -21.75 2.24 -2.36
C THR A 154 -22.71 1.18 -2.90
N ASP A 155 -22.64 0.90 -4.21
CA ASP A 155 -23.30 -0.22 -4.87
C ASP A 155 -22.51 -1.54 -4.77
N ARG A 156 -21.47 -1.55 -3.93
CA ARG A 156 -20.64 -2.71 -3.57
C ARG A 156 -19.76 -3.24 -4.70
N ARG A 157 -19.58 -2.46 -5.76
CA ARG A 157 -18.73 -2.82 -6.90
C ARG A 157 -17.34 -2.21 -6.75
N ILE A 158 -16.34 -2.92 -7.26
CA ILE A 158 -15.00 -2.37 -7.47
C ILE A 158 -14.92 -1.88 -8.90
N TYR A 159 -14.44 -0.66 -9.07
CA TYR A 159 -14.22 -0.01 -10.34
C TYR A 159 -12.73 0.18 -10.58
N SER A 160 -12.30 -0.01 -11.83
CA SER A 160 -10.99 0.41 -12.31
C SER A 160 -11.11 1.62 -13.23
N ILE A 161 -10.14 2.53 -13.14
CA ILE A 161 -10.04 3.76 -13.92
C ILE A 161 -8.63 3.82 -14.51
N ASN A 162 -8.54 4.04 -15.82
CA ASN A 162 -7.26 4.26 -16.47
C ASN A 162 -6.78 5.70 -16.16
N PRO A 163 -5.56 5.89 -15.60
CA PRO A 163 -5.00 7.22 -15.35
C PRO A 163 -4.79 8.10 -16.59
N ALA A 164 -4.83 7.50 -17.78
CA ALA A 164 -4.86 8.22 -19.05
C ALA A 164 -6.23 8.87 -19.35
N GLY A 165 -7.29 8.51 -18.61
CA GLY A 165 -8.66 8.95 -18.79
C GLY A 165 -9.57 7.87 -19.39
N GLY A 166 -10.80 8.26 -19.75
CA GLY A 166 -11.83 7.36 -20.26
C GLY A 166 -12.78 6.84 -19.17
N PRO A 167 -13.77 6.01 -19.55
CA PRO A 167 -14.78 5.52 -18.62
C PRO A 167 -14.20 4.55 -17.59
N ALA A 168 -14.78 4.50 -16.40
CA ALA A 168 -14.50 3.43 -15.45
C ALA A 168 -15.02 2.08 -15.97
N ALA A 169 -14.29 1.01 -15.65
CA ALA A 169 -14.72 -0.36 -15.87
C ALA A 169 -15.07 -1.02 -14.52
N VAL A 170 -16.02 -1.97 -14.54
CA VAL A 170 -16.29 -2.79 -13.36
C VAL A 170 -15.22 -3.88 -13.28
N PHE A 171 -14.43 -3.85 -12.21
CA PHE A 171 -13.43 -4.87 -11.90
C PHE A 171 -14.04 -6.04 -11.13
N ASN A 172 -14.87 -5.74 -10.13
CA ASN A 172 -15.60 -6.75 -9.36
C ASN A 172 -17.08 -6.32 -9.21
N ALA A 173 -17.99 -7.26 -9.45
CA ALA A 173 -19.42 -7.00 -9.50
C ALA A 173 -20.12 -6.94 -8.13
N ASP A 174 -19.52 -7.50 -7.07
CA ASP A 174 -20.00 -7.37 -5.68
C ASP A 174 -18.92 -7.85 -4.69
N VAL A 175 -18.54 -6.99 -3.74
CA VAL A 175 -17.56 -7.31 -2.68
C VAL A 175 -18.15 -8.08 -1.49
N GLY A 176 -19.47 -8.29 -1.45
CA GLY A 176 -20.09 -9.17 -0.46
C GLY A 176 -20.45 -8.50 0.88
N PHE A 177 -20.06 -7.24 1.13
CA PHE A 177 -20.40 -6.47 2.32
C PHE A 177 -20.76 -5.01 2.02
N ASP A 178 -21.38 -4.33 2.99
CA ASP A 178 -21.77 -2.92 2.85
C ASP A 178 -20.54 -2.01 2.84
N THR A 179 -20.41 -1.16 1.83
CA THR A 179 -19.24 -0.32 1.55
C THR A 179 -19.37 1.08 2.13
N VAL A 180 -20.14 1.25 3.21
CA VAL A 180 -20.29 2.54 3.92
C VAL A 180 -18.98 3.02 4.53
N ARG A 181 -18.15 2.11 5.07
CA ARG A 181 -16.81 2.41 5.60
C ARG A 181 -15.89 1.23 5.35
N TYR A 182 -14.86 1.45 4.53
CA TYR A 182 -13.88 0.45 4.18
C TYR A 182 -12.50 1.08 4.00
N GLY A 183 -11.45 0.27 4.11
CA GLY A 183 -10.12 0.53 3.59
C GLY A 183 -9.95 -0.16 2.25
N LEU A 184 -9.15 0.43 1.36
CA LEU A 184 -8.75 -0.15 0.08
C LEU A 184 -7.27 0.15 -0.12
N GLU A 185 -6.50 -0.87 -0.47
CA GLU A 185 -5.08 -0.76 -0.78
C GLU A 185 -4.68 -1.82 -1.81
N ALA A 186 -3.54 -1.68 -2.47
CA ALA A 186 -2.95 -2.72 -3.31
C ALA A 186 -1.66 -3.24 -2.66
N ASP A 187 -1.45 -4.55 -2.68
CA ASP A 187 -0.14 -5.11 -2.32
C ASP A 187 0.86 -5.01 -3.48
N GLU A 188 2.12 -5.36 -3.21
CA GLU A 188 3.20 -5.39 -4.21
C GLU A 188 2.91 -6.37 -5.37
N GLY A 189 2.07 -7.38 -5.13
CA GLY A 189 1.61 -8.34 -6.14
C GLY A 189 0.45 -7.83 -7.00
N GLY A 190 -0.06 -6.63 -6.72
CA GLY A 190 -1.19 -6.00 -7.39
C GLY A 190 -2.55 -6.58 -6.96
N ASN A 191 -2.62 -7.32 -5.85
CA ASN A 191 -3.89 -7.74 -5.30
C ASN A 191 -4.53 -6.58 -4.54
N LEU A 192 -5.83 -6.40 -4.71
CA LEU A 192 -6.58 -5.40 -3.96
C LEU A 192 -6.97 -5.97 -2.60
N ILE A 193 -6.63 -5.22 -1.57
CA ILE A 193 -6.80 -5.48 -0.14
C ILE A 193 -7.94 -4.59 0.34
N MET A 194 -9.06 -5.19 0.72
CA MET A 194 -10.23 -4.46 1.23
C MET A 194 -10.56 -4.82 2.67
N MET A 195 -10.70 -3.81 3.53
CA MET A 195 -10.98 -3.98 4.96
C MET A 195 -12.30 -3.33 5.33
N GLN A 196 -13.19 -4.04 6.01
CA GLN A 196 -14.44 -3.46 6.50
C GLN A 196 -14.26 -2.82 7.88
N TYR A 197 -14.68 -1.57 8.06
CA TYR A 197 -14.62 -0.90 9.35
C TYR A 197 -15.70 -1.41 10.32
N GLY A 198 -15.32 -1.71 11.56
CA GLY A 198 -16.26 -2.11 12.63
C GLY A 198 -16.64 -3.59 12.65
N SER A 199 -16.15 -4.39 11.70
CA SER A 199 -16.26 -5.85 11.73
C SER A 199 -14.90 -6.46 12.09
N PRO A 200 -14.78 -7.21 13.19
CA PRO A 200 -13.56 -7.97 13.46
C PRO A 200 -13.34 -8.97 12.30
N ASN A 201 -12.17 -8.91 11.66
CA ASN A 201 -11.67 -9.90 10.70
C ASN A 201 -12.41 -10.04 9.34
N SER A 202 -13.03 -8.98 8.82
CA SER A 202 -13.61 -9.00 7.46
C SER A 202 -12.62 -8.39 6.46
N PHE A 203 -11.95 -9.26 5.71
CA PHE A 203 -10.95 -8.91 4.70
C PHE A 203 -11.31 -9.58 3.36
N THR A 204 -11.16 -8.88 2.25
CA THR A 204 -11.33 -9.44 0.91
C THR A 204 -10.12 -9.12 0.05
N VAL A 205 -9.52 -10.16 -0.54
CA VAL A 205 -8.48 -10.03 -1.57
C VAL A 205 -9.12 -10.23 -2.93
N SER A 206 -8.91 -9.28 -3.85
CA SER A 206 -9.30 -9.45 -5.26
C SER A 206 -8.06 -9.43 -6.15
N ARG A 207 -7.96 -10.39 -7.07
CA ARG A 207 -6.90 -10.47 -8.08
C ARG A 207 -7.50 -10.63 -9.47
N ARG A 208 -6.88 -10.02 -10.48
CA ARG A 208 -7.19 -10.29 -11.88
C ARG A 208 -6.62 -11.66 -12.27
N GLU A 209 -7.47 -12.66 -12.51
CA GLU A 209 -7.04 -13.87 -13.21
C GLU A 209 -6.80 -13.52 -14.68
N LEU A 210 -5.56 -13.64 -15.14
CA LEU A 210 -5.25 -13.62 -16.57
C LEU A 210 -5.87 -14.88 -17.19
N GLU A 211 -6.86 -14.72 -18.06
CA GLU A 211 -7.31 -15.81 -18.93
C GLU A 211 -6.13 -16.17 -19.84
N GLN A 212 -5.36 -17.20 -19.45
CA GLN A 212 -4.51 -17.89 -20.38
C GLN A 212 -5.43 -18.52 -21.42
N HIS A 213 -5.42 -17.99 -22.64
CA HIS A 213 -5.96 -18.65 -23.81
C HIS A 213 -5.23 -19.99 -23.99
N SER A 214 -5.76 -21.05 -23.39
CA SER A 214 -5.55 -22.43 -23.85
C SER A 214 -6.89 -22.88 -24.43
N SER A 215 -6.92 -22.94 -25.76
CA SER A 215 -7.97 -23.59 -26.51
C SER A 215 -7.95 -25.10 -26.20
N GLU A 216 -8.69 -25.52 -25.19
CA GLU A 216 -9.31 -26.86 -25.05
C GLU A 216 -9.91 -27.02 -23.65
N ALA A 217 -11.22 -26.80 -23.52
CA ALA A 217 -12.14 -27.60 -22.69
C ALA A 217 -13.47 -26.84 -22.53
N THR A 218 -14.43 -27.22 -23.37
CA THR A 218 -15.85 -26.93 -23.21
C THR A 218 -16.37 -27.50 -21.88
N SER A 219 -17.10 -26.66 -21.12
CA SER A 219 -18.05 -27.03 -20.07
C SER A 219 -17.49 -27.50 -18.72
N MET A 220 -17.55 -26.63 -17.69
CA MET A 220 -18.52 -26.75 -16.58
C MET A 220 -18.12 -25.83 -15.41
N THR A 221 -19.05 -24.97 -15.02
CA THR A 221 -19.21 -24.39 -13.67
C THR A 221 -18.05 -23.54 -13.12
N ARG A 222 -18.02 -22.23 -13.41
CA ARG A 222 -17.31 -21.26 -12.55
C ARG A 222 -18.09 -21.08 -11.24
N ARG A 223 -17.78 -21.96 -10.27
CA ARG A 223 -18.18 -21.81 -8.87
C ARG A 223 -17.24 -20.79 -8.23
N ILE A 224 -17.74 -19.57 -8.02
CA ILE A 224 -17.05 -18.57 -7.18
C ILE A 224 -17.10 -19.09 -5.74
N LEU A 225 -15.94 -19.45 -5.19
CA LEU A 225 -15.76 -19.68 -3.76
C LEU A 225 -14.36 -19.20 -3.36
N ALA A 226 -14.30 -18.00 -2.78
CA ALA A 226 -13.27 -17.63 -1.82
C ALA A 226 -13.86 -16.60 -0.85
N THR A 227 -14.84 -17.01 -0.04
CA THR A 227 -15.20 -16.30 1.19
C THR A 227 -14.49 -16.97 2.36
N GLY A 228 -13.27 -16.53 2.66
CA GLY A 228 -12.60 -16.87 3.91
C GLY A 228 -13.08 -15.91 5.00
N SER A 229 -13.91 -16.38 5.92
CA SER A 229 -14.17 -15.67 7.18
C SER A 229 -13.39 -16.39 8.29
N VAL A 230 -12.51 -15.67 9.00
CA VAL A 230 -11.84 -16.19 10.19
C VAL A 230 -12.61 -15.70 11.40
N SER A 231 -13.47 -16.56 11.95
CA SER A 231 -14.09 -16.34 13.26
C SER A 231 -13.08 -16.65 14.36
N SER A 232 -12.68 -15.64 15.14
CA SER A 232 -11.97 -15.86 16.40
C SER A 232 -12.94 -16.44 17.44
N GLY A 233 -12.65 -17.64 17.94
CA GLY A 233 -13.42 -18.32 18.99
C GLY A 233 -13.17 -17.74 20.38
N ARG A 234 -14.13 -17.97 21.28
CA ARG A 234 -13.95 -17.78 22.72
C ARG A 234 -13.01 -18.82 23.31
#